data_AF-A0A6A0H7Y3-F1
#
_entry.id   AF-A0A6A0H7Y3-F1
#
_cell.length_a   1.000
_cell.length_b   1.000
_cell.length_c   1.000
_cell.angle_alpha   90.00
_cell.angle_beta   90.00
_cell.angle_gamma   90.00
#
_symmetry.space_group_name_H-M   'P 1'
#
loop_
_entity.id
_entity.type
_entity.pdbx_description
1 polymer ?
#
loop_
_entity_poly.entity_id
_entity_poly.type
_entity_poly.pdbx_seq_one_letter_code
_entity_poly.pdbx_strand_id
1 'polypeptide(L)'
;MLAVSPVIVQLVLLLLRKLNRATKIDRWEKALQRFAHLHSLKDGWELERFGFKQAQLEVKIRVLKNLFEALFDSCKSFKDKINGLAARELRLLPCGRDKRGIMYWWQMDECANLRIYKDDQDEETWTLAARLVILAF
;
A
#
# COMPACT_ATOMS: atom_id res chain seq x y z
N MET A 1 22.05 -8.46 0.10
CA MET A 1 21.74 -7.02 0.25
C MET A 1 20.44 -6.73 -0.52
N LEU A 2 19.27 -6.75 0.13
CA LEU A 2 17.98 -6.75 -0.60
C LEU A 2 17.63 -5.35 -1.12
N ALA A 3 17.47 -5.19 -2.44
CA ALA A 3 17.04 -3.95 -3.08
C ALA A 3 15.53 -3.69 -2.86
N VAL A 4 15.03 -2.49 -3.17
CA VAL A 4 13.57 -2.25 -3.21
C VAL A 4 12.96 -3.16 -4.28
N SER A 5 11.83 -3.79 -3.96
CA SER A 5 11.15 -4.69 -4.90
C SER A 5 10.86 -3.96 -6.23
N PRO A 6 11.24 -4.55 -7.38
CA PRO A 6 10.95 -3.97 -8.70
C PRO A 6 9.46 -3.68 -8.92
N VAL A 7 8.58 -4.50 -8.32
CA VAL A 7 7.12 -4.31 -8.39
C VAL A 7 6.71 -2.97 -7.78
N ILE A 8 7.30 -2.59 -6.64
CA ILE A 8 7.02 -1.30 -5.99
C ILE A 8 7.53 -0.15 -6.85
N VAL A 9 8.73 -0.27 -7.41
CA VAL A 9 9.31 0.76 -8.29
C VAL A 9 8.42 0.98 -9.52
N GLN A 10 8.00 -0.10 -10.18
CA GLN A 10 7.12 -0.05 -11.34
C GLN A 10 5.75 0.54 -11.00
N LEU A 11 5.19 0.17 -9.84
CA LEU A 11 3.95 0.76 -9.34
C LEU A 11 4.10 2.28 -9.17
N VAL A 12 5.12 2.74 -8.45
CA VAL A 12 5.34 4.18 -8.23
C VAL A 12 5.50 4.93 -9.55
N LEU A 13 6.30 4.40 -10.49
CA LEU A 13 6.46 4.97 -11.82
C LEU A 13 5.14 5.06 -12.59
N LEU A 14 4.31 4.01 -12.52
CA LEU A 14 3.00 3.97 -13.15
C LEU A 14 2.08 5.06 -12.58
N LEU A 15 2.01 5.18 -11.24
CA LEU A 15 1.15 6.15 -10.56
C LEU A 15 1.61 7.58 -10.85
N LEU A 16 2.91 7.86 -10.74
CA LEU A 16 3.49 9.17 -11.08
C LEU A 16 3.23 9.55 -12.54
N ARG A 17 3.36 8.62 -13.49
CA ARG A 17 3.05 8.87 -14.90
C ARG A 17 1.58 9.25 -15.09
N LYS A 18 0.65 8.56 -14.41
CA LYS A 18 -0.78 8.84 -14.48
C LYS A 18 -1.15 10.19 -13.85
N LEU A 19 -0.30 10.72 -12.96
CA LEU A 19 -0.39 12.08 -12.41
C LEU A 19 0.33 13.14 -13.27
N ASN A 20 0.71 12.84 -14.52
CA ASN A 20 1.53 13.70 -15.38
C ASN A 20 2.89 14.08 -14.78
N ARG A 21 3.45 13.22 -13.92
CA ARG A 21 4.77 13.37 -13.27
C ARG A 21 5.72 12.25 -13.69
N ALA A 22 5.68 11.88 -14.97
CA ALA A 22 6.53 10.82 -15.52
C ALA A 22 8.02 11.09 -15.26
N THR A 23 8.75 10.04 -14.92
CA THR A 23 10.19 10.10 -14.62
C THR A 23 10.88 8.83 -15.12
N LYS A 24 12.21 8.88 -15.20
CA LYS A 24 13.02 7.72 -15.54
C LYS A 24 13.18 6.78 -14.33
N ILE A 25 13.40 5.50 -14.60
CA ILE A 25 13.55 4.47 -13.56
C ILE A 25 14.71 4.74 -12.60
N ASP A 26 15.80 5.38 -13.04
CA ASP A 26 16.93 5.76 -12.19
C ASP A 26 16.63 6.97 -11.29
N ARG A 27 15.55 7.70 -11.55
CA ARG A 27 15.16 8.95 -10.85
C ARG A 27 13.84 8.85 -10.11
N TRP A 28 13.30 7.64 -9.96
CA TRP A 28 11.98 7.43 -9.37
C TRP A 28 11.92 7.88 -7.90
N GLU A 29 12.95 7.61 -7.08
CA GLU A 29 12.97 8.03 -5.68
C GLU A 29 12.97 9.55 -5.54
N LYS A 30 13.75 10.26 -6.36
CA LYS A 30 13.76 11.73 -6.35
C LYS A 30 12.42 12.32 -6.76
N ALA A 31 11.70 11.66 -7.68
CA ALA A 31 10.34 12.07 -8.03
C ALA A 31 9.35 11.79 -6.90
N LEU A 32 9.49 10.65 -6.22
CA LEU A 32 8.66 10.27 -5.07
C LEU A 32 8.87 11.22 -3.89
N GLN A 33 10.11 11.61 -3.58
CA GLN A 33 10.45 12.59 -2.55
C GLN A 33 9.76 13.94 -2.81
N ARG A 34 9.87 14.45 -4.04
CA ARG A 34 9.17 15.68 -4.44
C ARG A 34 7.67 15.56 -4.28
N PHE A 35 7.09 14.41 -4.66
CA PHE A 35 5.67 14.16 -4.46
C PHE A 35 5.33 14.15 -2.96
N ALA A 36 6.07 13.41 -2.14
CA ALA A 36 5.85 13.34 -0.70
C ALA A 36 5.89 14.72 -0.03
N HIS A 37 6.86 15.58 -0.39
CA HIS A 37 6.94 16.95 0.10
C HIS A 37 5.68 17.79 -0.18
N LEU A 38 4.96 17.53 -1.28
CA LEU A 38 3.71 18.23 -1.60
C LEU A 38 2.53 17.79 -0.71
N HIS A 39 2.60 16.60 -0.11
CA HIS A 39 1.53 16.02 0.70
C HIS A 39 1.84 16.02 2.20
N SER A 40 3.12 15.92 2.58
CA SER A 40 3.62 15.87 3.95
C SER A 40 5.11 16.21 3.96
N LEU A 41 5.48 17.38 4.46
CA LEU A 41 6.89 17.77 4.60
C LEU A 41 7.68 16.77 5.44
N LYS A 42 7.08 16.23 6.52
CA LYS A 42 7.70 15.23 7.38
C LYS A 42 8.07 13.96 6.60
N ASP A 43 7.12 13.41 5.84
CA ASP A 43 7.35 12.20 5.05
C ASP A 43 8.32 12.45 3.88
N GLY A 44 8.28 13.64 3.30
CA GLY A 44 9.24 14.08 2.28
C GLY A 44 10.68 14.12 2.80
N TRP A 45 10.90 14.72 3.98
CA TRP A 45 12.22 14.77 4.62
C TRP A 45 12.75 13.38 5.01
N GLU A 46 11.89 12.50 5.52
CA GLU A 46 12.26 11.11 5.82
C GLU A 46 12.77 10.40 4.55
N LEU A 47 12.01 10.48 3.44
CA LEU A 47 12.39 9.85 2.17
C LEU A 47 13.63 10.47 1.55
N GLU A 48 13.85 11.77 1.71
CA GLU A 48 15.06 12.45 1.25
C GLU A 48 16.30 12.02 2.03
N ARG A 49 16.15 11.85 3.34
CA ARG A 49 17.26 11.47 4.24
C ARG A 49 17.62 9.99 4.16
N PHE A 50 16.63 9.10 4.12
CA PHE A 50 16.82 7.65 4.25
C PHE A 50 16.59 6.88 2.96
N GLY A 51 15.98 7.51 1.94
CA GLY A 51 15.50 6.82 0.76
C GLY A 51 14.32 5.89 1.05
N PHE A 52 13.66 5.39 0.00
CA PHE A 52 12.46 4.58 0.18
C PHE A 52 12.74 3.26 0.92
N LYS A 53 13.92 2.69 0.72
CA LYS A 53 14.30 1.41 1.36
C LYS A 53 14.37 1.50 2.88
N GLN A 54 14.97 2.56 3.44
CA GLN A 54 15.23 2.66 4.87
C GLN A 54 14.22 3.51 5.63
N ALA A 55 13.36 4.27 4.95
CA ALA A 55 12.26 4.99 5.59
C ALA A 55 11.37 4.07 6.44
N GLN A 56 10.72 4.63 7.46
CA GLN A 56 9.74 3.91 8.27
C GLN A 56 8.63 3.28 7.41
N LEU A 57 8.16 2.10 7.81
CA LEU A 57 7.11 1.38 7.08
C LEU A 57 5.86 2.24 6.90
N GLU A 58 5.46 2.95 7.95
CA GLU A 58 4.31 3.84 7.95
C GLU A 58 4.45 4.97 6.92
N VAL A 59 5.67 5.53 6.76
CA VAL A 59 5.96 6.57 5.75
C VAL A 59 5.78 6.00 4.35
N LYS A 60 6.31 4.79 4.09
CA LYS A 60 6.13 4.12 2.79
C LYS A 60 4.66 3.90 2.47
N ILE A 61 3.88 3.44 3.45
CA ILE A 61 2.44 3.20 3.30
C ILE A 61 1.70 4.51 3.02
N ARG A 62 1.94 5.56 3.82
CA ARG A 62 1.29 6.87 3.64
C ARG A 62 1.60 7.49 2.28
N VAL A 63 2.85 7.45 1.84
CA VAL A 63 3.23 8.04 0.54
C VAL A 63 2.61 7.28 -0.63
N LEU A 64 2.57 5.95 -0.58
CA LEU A 64 1.88 5.14 -1.59
C LEU A 64 0.37 5.41 -1.58
N LYS A 65 -0.26 5.49 -0.41
CA LYS A 65 -1.66 5.87 -0.25
C LYS A 65 -1.94 7.23 -0.91
N ASN A 66 -1.12 8.23 -0.61
CA ASN A 66 -1.27 9.58 -1.18
C ASN A 66 -1.16 9.57 -2.72
N LEU A 67 -0.29 8.73 -3.31
CA LEU A 67 -0.24 8.55 -4.77
C LEU A 67 -1.55 8.00 -5.34
N PHE A 68 -2.15 7.02 -4.68
CA PHE A 68 -3.44 6.45 -5.09
C PHE A 68 -4.58 7.46 -4.94
N GLU A 69 -4.63 8.20 -3.83
CA GLU A 69 -5.64 9.23 -3.59
C GLU A 69 -5.52 10.37 -4.59
N ALA A 70 -4.30 10.86 -4.87
CA ALA A 70 -4.08 11.87 -5.88
C ALA A 70 -4.56 11.43 -7.27
N LEU A 71 -4.45 10.14 -7.60
CA LEU A 71 -4.98 9.59 -8.86
C LEU A 71 -6.49 9.57 -8.89
N PHE A 72 -7.12 9.22 -7.77
CA PHE A 72 -8.55 9.29 -7.65
C PHE A 72 -9.07 10.72 -7.89
N ASP A 73 -8.36 11.73 -7.40
CA ASP A 73 -8.77 13.12 -7.60
C ASP A 73 -8.44 13.67 -8.99
N SER A 74 -7.29 13.31 -9.56
CA SER A 74 -6.80 13.90 -10.81
C SER A 74 -7.27 13.17 -12.06
N CYS A 75 -7.61 11.88 -11.97
CA CYS A 75 -8.00 11.05 -13.11
C CYS A 75 -9.51 10.88 -13.17
N LYS A 76 -10.21 11.85 -13.79
CA LYS A 76 -11.68 11.88 -13.86
C LYS A 76 -12.30 10.58 -14.37
N SER A 77 -11.80 10.00 -15.46
CA SER A 77 -12.35 8.75 -16.01
C SER A 77 -12.20 7.56 -15.06
N PHE A 78 -11.12 7.52 -14.28
CA PHE A 78 -10.95 6.53 -13.22
C PHE A 78 -11.93 6.78 -12.08
N LYS A 79 -12.03 8.03 -11.59
CA LYS A 79 -12.97 8.45 -10.55
C LYS A 79 -14.42 8.08 -10.89
N ASP A 80 -14.86 8.44 -12.09
CA ASP A 80 -16.22 8.19 -12.56
C ASP A 80 -16.53 6.68 -12.60
N LYS A 81 -15.56 5.87 -13.05
CA LYS A 81 -15.70 4.40 -13.05
C LYS A 81 -15.81 3.84 -11.63
N ILE A 82 -14.98 4.30 -10.70
CA ILE A 82 -14.99 3.81 -9.32
C ILE A 82 -16.27 4.26 -8.59
N ASN A 83 -16.73 5.49 -8.81
CA ASN A 83 -17.97 6.01 -8.22
C ASN A 83 -19.22 5.25 -8.68
N GLY A 84 -19.16 4.58 -9.84
CA GLY A 84 -20.24 3.70 -10.31
C GLY A 84 -20.31 2.34 -9.60
N LEU A 85 -19.31 1.97 -8.79
CA LEU A 85 -19.26 0.70 -8.07
C LEU A 85 -19.86 0.84 -6.66
N ALA A 86 -20.56 -0.20 -6.21
CA ALA A 86 -21.06 -0.23 -4.84
C ALA A 86 -19.91 -0.38 -3.85
N ALA A 87 -20.07 0.16 -2.63
CA ALA A 87 -19.03 0.10 -1.60
C ALA A 87 -18.57 -1.33 -1.26
N ARG A 88 -19.47 -2.32 -1.39
CA ARG A 88 -19.15 -3.75 -1.19
C ARG A 88 -18.23 -4.33 -2.26
N GLU A 89 -18.18 -3.75 -3.45
CA GLU A 89 -17.32 -4.19 -4.56
C GLU A 89 -15.91 -3.62 -4.44
N LEU A 90 -15.75 -2.54 -3.67
CA LEU A 90 -14.48 -1.84 -3.46
C LEU A 90 -13.74 -2.29 -2.19
N ARG A 91 -14.43 -2.97 -1.29
CA ARG A 91 -13.91 -3.38 0.01
C ARG A 91 -13.65 -4.87 0.00
N LEU A 92 -12.45 -5.26 0.45
CA LEU A 92 -12.24 -6.64 0.88
C LEU A 92 -13.17 -6.91 2.07
N LEU A 93 -13.76 -8.10 2.08
CA LEU A 93 -14.54 -8.60 3.21
C LEU A 93 -13.66 -9.49 4.08
N PRO A 94 -13.86 -9.49 5.42
CA PRO A 94 -13.19 -10.46 6.27
C PRO A 94 -13.58 -11.88 5.85
N CYS A 95 -12.68 -12.84 6.04
CA CYS A 95 -13.01 -14.25 5.77
C CYS A 95 -13.99 -14.82 6.79
N GLY A 96 -14.12 -14.18 7.95
CA GLY A 96 -15.09 -14.59 8.95
C GLY A 96 -15.09 -13.68 10.16
N ARG A 97 -16.04 -13.95 11.05
CA ARG A 97 -16.21 -13.27 12.32
C ARG A 97 -16.41 -14.31 13.41
N ASP A 98 -15.75 -14.15 14.55
CA ASP A 98 -15.95 -15.05 15.70
C ASP A 98 -17.17 -14.66 16.56
N LYS A 99 -17.46 -15.47 17.59
CA LYS A 99 -18.56 -15.23 18.53
C LYS A 99 -18.48 -13.91 19.31
N ARG A 100 -17.32 -13.27 19.34
CA ARG A 100 -17.09 -11.98 20.01
C ARG A 100 -17.17 -10.81 19.03
N GLY A 101 -17.43 -11.07 17.75
CA GLY A 101 -17.51 -10.03 16.73
C GLY A 101 -16.17 -9.64 16.11
N ILE A 102 -15.08 -10.31 16.46
CA ILE A 102 -13.74 -10.03 15.91
C ILE A 102 -13.68 -10.50 14.46
N MET A 103 -13.21 -9.63 13.57
CA MET A 103 -13.08 -9.93 12.15
C MET A 103 -11.72 -10.54 11.85
N TYR A 104 -11.72 -11.55 10.97
CA TYR A 104 -10.52 -12.24 10.54
C TYR A 104 -10.26 -11.99 9.06
N TRP A 105 -8.99 -11.84 8.74
CA TRP A 105 -8.49 -11.55 7.41
C TRP A 105 -7.38 -12.52 7.09
N TRP A 106 -7.17 -12.83 5.82
CA TRP A 106 -6.11 -13.75 5.41
C TRP A 106 -5.28 -13.17 4.28
N GLN A 107 -4.02 -13.59 4.26
CA GLN A 107 -3.08 -13.32 3.18
C GLN A 107 -2.39 -14.64 2.85
N MET A 108 -2.30 -14.96 1.57
CA MET A 108 -1.45 -16.04 1.08
C MET A 108 -0.38 -15.45 0.18
N ASP A 109 0.87 -15.87 0.36
CA ASP A 109 1.98 -15.49 -0.53
C ASP A 109 2.20 -16.51 -1.65
N GLU A 110 3.12 -16.21 -2.58
CA GLU A 110 3.40 -17.02 -3.77
C GLU A 110 3.91 -18.42 -3.44
N CYS A 111 4.44 -18.64 -2.24
CA CYS A 111 4.88 -19.93 -1.73
C CYS A 111 3.77 -20.68 -0.97
N ALA A 112 2.51 -20.22 -1.12
CA ALA A 112 1.36 -20.75 -0.42
C ALA A 112 1.47 -20.71 1.12
N ASN A 113 2.27 -19.79 1.67
CA ASN A 113 2.24 -19.55 3.12
C ASN A 113 1.01 -18.72 3.43
N LEU A 114 0.20 -19.19 4.38
CA LEU A 114 -1.03 -18.55 4.81
C LEU A 114 -0.79 -17.81 6.13
N ARG A 115 -1.23 -16.56 6.20
CA ARG A 115 -1.28 -15.76 7.43
C ARG A 115 -2.72 -15.34 7.69
N ILE A 116 -3.18 -15.50 8.93
CA ILE A 116 -4.49 -15.05 9.38
C ILE A 116 -4.28 -13.94 10.40
N TYR A 117 -4.95 -12.83 10.19
CA TYR A 117 -4.91 -11.66 11.05
C TYR A 117 -6.28 -11.42 11.66
N LYS A 118 -6.31 -10.96 12.91
CA LYS A 118 -7.49 -10.35 13.52
C LYS A 118 -7.33 -8.83 13.51
N ASP A 119 -8.38 -8.11 13.13
CA ASP A 119 -8.42 -6.66 13.29
C ASP A 119 -8.97 -6.28 14.67
N ASP A 120 -8.47 -5.17 15.19
CA ASP A 120 -9.09 -4.41 16.26
C ASP A 120 -9.42 -3.03 15.68
N GLN A 121 -10.70 -2.78 15.43
CA GLN A 121 -11.14 -1.53 14.80
C GLN A 121 -11.09 -0.34 15.75
N ASP A 122 -11.17 -0.58 17.06
CA ASP A 122 -11.14 0.49 18.06
C ASP A 122 -9.69 0.93 18.32
N GLU A 123 -8.76 -0.02 18.39
CA GLU A 123 -7.34 0.27 18.57
C GLU A 123 -6.57 0.52 17.26
N GLU A 124 -7.22 0.35 16.10
CA GLU A 124 -6.60 0.40 14.76
C GLU A 124 -5.39 -0.57 14.62
N THR A 125 -5.41 -1.69 15.34
CA THR A 125 -4.32 -2.67 15.34
C THR A 125 -4.66 -3.93 14.57
N TRP A 126 -3.61 -4.63 14.14
CA TRP A 126 -3.70 -5.93 13.48
C TRP A 126 -2.81 -6.91 14.22
N THR A 127 -3.36 -8.05 14.61
CA THR A 127 -2.59 -9.11 15.27
C THR A 127 -2.57 -10.37 14.42
N LEU A 128 -1.40 -10.98 14.26
CA LEU A 128 -1.29 -12.30 13.63
C LEU A 128 -1.93 -13.35 14.55
N ALA A 129 -3.05 -13.92 14.11
CA ALA A 129 -3.78 -14.96 14.83
C ALA A 129 -3.24 -16.36 14.52
N ALA A 130 -2.85 -16.61 13.27
CA ALA A 130 -2.27 -17.88 12.86
C ALA A 130 -1.33 -17.72 11.65
N ARG A 131 -0.39 -18.65 11.52
CA ARG A 131 0.46 -18.80 10.33
C ARG A 131 0.60 -20.28 9.98
N LEU A 132 0.49 -20.59 8.69
CA LEU A 132 0.82 -21.88 8.11
C LEU A 132 1.94 -21.67 7.10
N VAL A 133 3.02 -22.42 7.28
CA VAL A 133 4.15 -22.45 6.35
C VAL A 133 4.14 -23.83 5.71
N ILE A 134 3.95 -23.87 4.40
CA ILE A 134 4.05 -25.14 3.68
C ILE A 134 5.55 -25.39 3.49
N LEU A 135 6.10 -26.31 4.29
CA LEU A 135 7.43 -26.85 4.01
C LEU A 135 7.29 -27.71 2.75
N ALA A 136 7.91 -27.28 1.66
CA ALA A 136 8.10 -28.15 0.50
C ALA A 136 8.89 -29.38 0.99
N PHE A 137 8.29 -30.56 0.84
CA PHE A 137 8.96 -31.85 1.03
C PHE A 137 9.99 -32.09 -0.07
#